data_AF-A0A7C2I1U9-F1
#
_entry.id   AF-A0A7C2I1U9-F1
#
_cell.length_a   1.000
_cell.length_b   1.000
_cell.length_c   1.000
_cell.angle_alpha   90.00
_cell.angle_beta   90.00
_cell.angle_gamma   90.00
#
_symmetry.space_group_name_H-M   'P 1'
#
loop_
_entity.id
_entity.type
_entity.pdbx_description
1 polymer ?
#
loop_
_entity_poly.entity_id
_entity_poly.type
_entity_poly.pdbx_seq_one_letter_code
_entity_poly.pdbx_strand_id
1 'polypeptide(L)'
;MRPAASALLLLLLLSGCRVRGTVGILPYYPGAEVSSVAEADGVAFGFGPAHWTRADLKVRAPYERVRDFYAARTPAGWTSTLTNETRKASGRRYDRYLADGRRQEFYVIQVREDAGGVVLVTLAWGRRPGR
;
A
#
# COMPACT_ATOMS: atom_id res chain seq x y z
N MET A 1 -37.34 -16.44 29.13
CA MET A 1 -35.88 -16.19 29.16
C MET A 1 -35.34 -16.44 27.75
N ARG A 2 -34.98 -15.38 27.00
CA ARG A 2 -34.48 -15.50 25.61
C ARG A 2 -33.04 -14.95 25.55
N PRO A 3 -31.99 -15.78 25.65
CA PRO A 3 -30.61 -15.34 25.50
C PRO A 3 -30.06 -15.50 24.07
N ALA A 4 -30.91 -15.82 23.08
CA ALA A 4 -30.44 -16.11 21.71
C ALA A 4 -30.22 -14.85 20.85
N ALA A 5 -30.82 -13.72 21.21
CA ALA A 5 -30.73 -12.49 20.40
C ALA A 5 -29.37 -11.79 20.53
N SER A 6 -28.70 -11.89 21.68
CA SER A 6 -27.42 -11.21 21.94
C SER A 6 -26.23 -11.87 21.23
N ALA A 7 -26.28 -13.18 20.98
CA ALA A 7 -25.21 -13.90 20.31
C ALA A 7 -25.14 -13.60 18.80
N LEU A 8 -26.29 -13.39 18.14
CA LEU A 8 -26.33 -13.05 16.70
C LEU A 8 -25.82 -11.62 16.43
N LEU A 9 -26.07 -10.67 17.33
CA LEU A 9 -25.59 -9.29 17.20
C LEU A 9 -24.05 -9.18 17.26
N LEU A 10 -23.39 -10.05 18.04
CA LEU A 10 -21.92 -10.11 18.12
C LEU A 10 -21.26 -10.69 16.86
N LEU A 11 -21.92 -11.65 16.18
CA LEU A 11 -21.43 -12.22 14.92
C LEU A 11 -21.63 -11.29 13.72
N LEU A 12 -22.70 -10.48 13.74
CA LEU A 12 -22.95 -9.46 12.70
C LEU A 12 -21.97 -8.28 12.81
N LEU A 13 -21.48 -7.95 14.00
CA LEU A 13 -20.43 -6.92 14.20
C LEU A 13 -19.04 -7.38 13.70
N LEU A 14 -18.74 -8.69 13.74
CA LEU A 14 -17.49 -9.25 13.19
C LEU A 14 -17.51 -9.40 11.66
N SER A 15 -18.70 -9.29 11.06
CA SER A 15 -18.90 -9.31 9.60
C SER A 15 -18.84 -7.91 8.98
N GLY A 16 -18.42 -6.90 9.77
CA GLY A 16 -18.07 -5.57 9.28
C GLY A 16 -16.86 -5.64 8.36
N CYS A 17 -17.12 -6.00 7.10
CA CYS A 17 -16.40 -5.63 5.88
C CYS A 17 -15.03 -4.98 6.12
N ARG A 18 -14.01 -5.80 6.41
CA ARG A 18 -12.65 -5.41 6.00
C ARG A 18 -12.68 -5.43 4.48
N VAL A 19 -12.97 -4.27 3.87
CA VAL A 19 -12.51 -3.97 2.51
C VAL A 19 -11.06 -4.45 2.49
N ARG A 20 -10.76 -5.43 1.64
CA ARG A 20 -9.38 -5.92 1.48
C ARG A 20 -8.55 -4.69 1.11
N GLY A 21 -7.80 -4.17 2.07
CA GLY A 21 -7.05 -2.93 1.92
C GLY A 21 -5.95 -3.18 0.91
N THR A 22 -6.23 -2.86 -0.35
CA THR A 22 -5.32 -3.07 -1.46
C THR A 22 -5.33 -1.87 -2.39
N VAL A 23 -4.19 -1.54 -2.96
CA VAL A 23 -4.07 -0.63 -4.11
C VAL A 23 -3.53 -1.43 -5.29
N GLY A 24 -4.38 -1.63 -6.30
CA GLY A 24 -4.19 -2.69 -7.30
C GLY A 24 -4.00 -4.05 -6.60
N ILE A 25 -2.86 -4.71 -6.83
CA ILE A 25 -2.50 -5.97 -6.15
C ILE A 25 -1.68 -5.80 -4.86
N LEU A 26 -1.33 -4.57 -4.48
CA LEU A 26 -0.51 -4.34 -3.29
C LEU A 26 -1.37 -4.36 -2.03
N PRO A 27 -1.15 -5.29 -1.08
CA PRO A 27 -1.87 -5.32 0.16
C PRO A 27 -1.36 -4.23 1.12
N TYR A 28 -2.25 -3.70 1.94
CA TYR A 28 -1.88 -2.88 3.08
C TYR A 28 -1.12 -3.74 4.09
N TYR A 29 -0.22 -3.09 4.83
CA TYR A 29 0.45 -3.72 5.95
C TYR A 29 -0.59 -4.15 7.01
N PRO A 30 -0.48 -5.35 7.63
CA PRO A 30 -1.41 -5.79 8.65
C PRO A 30 -1.48 -4.81 9.84
N GLY A 31 -2.68 -4.33 10.16
CA GLY A 31 -2.88 -3.35 11.23
C GLY A 31 -2.53 -1.91 10.86
N ALA A 32 -2.32 -1.62 9.56
CA ALA A 32 -2.17 -0.26 9.08
C ALA A 32 -3.47 0.55 9.24
N GLU A 33 -3.34 1.80 9.68
CA GLU A 33 -4.41 2.80 9.66
C GLU A 33 -4.39 3.51 8.30
N VAL A 34 -5.53 3.59 7.63
CA VAL A 34 -5.65 4.31 6.34
C VAL A 34 -5.82 5.80 6.63
N SER A 35 -4.86 6.61 6.21
CA SER A 35 -4.94 8.07 6.35
C SER A 35 -5.63 8.75 5.17
N SER A 36 -5.52 8.20 3.96
CA SER A 36 -6.19 8.72 2.77
C SER A 36 -6.29 7.63 1.69
N VAL A 37 -7.28 7.77 0.81
CA VAL A 37 -7.36 7.09 -0.49
C VAL A 37 -7.83 8.12 -1.52
N ALA A 38 -7.11 8.28 -2.61
CA ALA A 38 -7.41 9.27 -3.63
C ALA A 38 -6.94 8.83 -5.02
N GLU A 39 -7.44 9.50 -6.06
CA GLU A 39 -6.74 9.51 -7.34
C GLU A 39 -5.42 10.27 -7.20
N ALA A 40 -4.42 9.88 -7.97
CA ALA A 40 -3.11 10.52 -7.96
C ALA A 40 -2.66 10.95 -9.36
N ASP A 41 -1.66 11.80 -9.41
CA ASP A 41 -0.94 12.08 -10.65
C ASP A 41 0.33 11.21 -10.72
N GLY A 42 0.43 10.38 -11.76
CA GLY A 42 1.61 9.54 -12.03
C GLY A 42 2.89 10.34 -12.25
N VAL A 43 2.78 11.60 -12.67
CA VAL A 43 3.93 12.49 -12.90
C VAL A 43 4.70 12.74 -11.61
N ALA A 44 4.01 12.79 -10.46
CA ALA A 44 4.65 12.91 -9.14
C ALA A 44 5.59 11.74 -8.82
N PHE A 45 5.45 10.61 -9.52
CA PHE A 45 6.28 9.42 -9.38
C PHE A 45 7.20 9.17 -10.58
N GLY A 46 7.27 10.11 -11.54
CA GLY A 46 8.08 9.98 -12.75
C GLY A 46 7.47 9.10 -13.84
N PHE A 47 6.16 8.80 -13.77
CA PHE A 47 5.46 8.03 -14.79
C PHE A 47 4.55 8.93 -15.65
N GLY A 48 4.38 8.56 -16.92
CA GLY A 48 3.47 9.24 -17.83
C GLY A 48 1.98 9.07 -17.47
N PRO A 49 1.07 9.73 -18.22
CA PRO A 49 -0.37 9.77 -17.90
C PRO A 49 -0.97 8.36 -17.85
N ALA A 50 -1.71 8.08 -16.78
CA ALA A 50 -2.47 6.85 -16.54
C ALA A 50 -3.57 7.14 -15.49
N HIS A 51 -4.49 6.21 -15.26
CA HIS A 51 -5.37 6.30 -14.09
C HIS A 51 -4.62 5.79 -12.87
N TRP A 52 -4.42 6.64 -11.87
CA TRP A 52 -3.69 6.29 -10.66
C TRP A 52 -4.60 6.30 -9.44
N THR A 53 -4.49 5.26 -8.64
CA THR A 53 -5.05 5.18 -7.29
C THR A 53 -3.89 5.21 -6.28
N ARG A 54 -4.04 6.00 -5.23
CA ARG A 54 -3.09 6.11 -4.12
C ARG A 54 -3.78 5.88 -2.79
N ALA A 55 -3.11 5.16 -1.89
CA ALA A 55 -3.46 5.08 -0.49
C ALA A 55 -2.25 5.45 0.38
N ASP A 56 -2.47 6.32 1.36
CA ASP A 56 -1.49 6.64 2.38
C ASP A 56 -1.87 5.96 3.70
N LEU A 57 -0.92 5.26 4.30
CA LEU A 57 -1.10 4.46 5.50
C LEU A 57 -0.18 4.92 6.62
N LYS A 58 -0.63 4.74 7.85
CA LYS A 58 0.16 4.87 9.07
C LYS A 58 0.31 3.50 9.72
N VAL A 59 1.52 3.15 10.11
CA VAL A 59 1.85 1.84 10.69
C VAL A 59 2.65 2.04 11.97
N ARG A 60 2.17 1.44 13.07
CA ARG A 60 2.87 1.40 14.36
C ARG A 60 3.64 0.09 14.48
N ALA A 61 4.75 -0.01 13.76
CA ALA A 61 5.64 -1.17 13.77
C ALA A 61 7.07 -0.72 13.41
N PRO A 62 8.12 -1.51 13.74
CA PRO A 62 9.50 -1.20 13.35
C PRO A 62 9.65 -1.04 11.84
N TYR A 63 10.41 -0.02 11.41
CA TYR A 63 10.63 0.31 9.99
C TYR A 63 11.07 -0.88 9.16
N GLU A 64 12.02 -1.67 9.66
CA GLU A 64 12.57 -2.84 8.96
C GLU A 64 11.47 -3.85 8.64
N ARG A 65 10.57 -4.10 9.60
CA ARG A 65 9.47 -5.04 9.36
C ARG A 65 8.51 -4.55 8.28
N VAL A 66 8.24 -3.25 8.23
CA VAL A 66 7.35 -2.67 7.22
C VAL A 66 8.04 -2.68 5.85
N ARG A 67 9.31 -2.27 5.78
CA ARG A 67 10.13 -2.33 4.57
C ARG A 67 10.19 -3.76 4.02
N ASP A 68 10.56 -4.73 4.85
CA ASP A 68 10.77 -6.12 4.44
C ASP A 68 9.46 -6.76 3.98
N PHE A 69 8.34 -6.44 4.63
CA PHE A 69 7.02 -6.86 4.19
C PHE A 69 6.78 -6.46 2.73
N TYR A 70 7.06 -5.22 2.34
CA TYR A 70 6.84 -4.75 0.97
C TYR A 70 7.97 -5.16 0.00
N ALA A 71 9.20 -5.34 0.48
CA ALA A 71 10.30 -5.86 -0.32
C ALA A 71 10.03 -7.31 -0.78
N ALA A 72 9.41 -8.13 0.08
CA ALA A 72 9.04 -9.51 -0.25
C ALA A 72 7.89 -9.63 -1.27
N ARG A 73 7.14 -8.55 -1.52
CA ARG A 73 6.02 -8.56 -2.48
C ARG A 73 6.49 -8.27 -3.90
N THR A 74 6.99 -9.29 -4.57
CA THR A 74 7.17 -9.26 -6.03
C THR A 74 6.08 -10.13 -6.66
N PRO A 75 5.12 -9.56 -7.39
CA PRO A 75 4.13 -10.38 -8.08
C PRO A 75 4.81 -11.18 -9.20
N ALA A 76 4.39 -12.44 -9.39
CA ALA A 76 4.96 -13.30 -10.41
C ALA A 76 4.77 -12.72 -11.81
N GLY A 77 5.81 -12.76 -12.65
CA GLY A 77 5.78 -12.32 -14.05
C GLY A 77 6.15 -10.86 -14.31
N TRP A 78 6.59 -10.11 -13.30
CA TRP A 78 6.98 -8.70 -13.43
C TRP A 78 8.43 -8.56 -13.92
N THR A 79 8.61 -7.91 -15.07
CA THR A 79 9.89 -7.89 -15.82
C THR A 79 10.80 -6.70 -15.50
N SER A 80 10.28 -5.61 -14.94
CA SER A 80 11.06 -4.40 -14.64
C SER A 80 10.82 -3.93 -13.21
N THR A 81 11.83 -4.08 -12.35
CA THR A 81 11.83 -3.59 -10.96
C THR A 81 12.96 -2.58 -10.79
N LEU A 82 12.63 -1.34 -10.41
CA LEU A 82 13.61 -0.35 -9.95
C LEU A 82 13.41 -0.17 -8.44
N THR A 83 14.42 -0.53 -7.66
CA THR A 83 14.41 -0.35 -6.21
C THR A 83 15.48 0.65 -5.82
N ASN A 84 15.12 1.66 -5.02
CA ASN A 84 16.07 2.62 -4.46
C ASN A 84 15.78 2.77 -2.97
N GLU A 85 16.71 2.34 -2.12
CA GLU A 85 16.67 2.64 -0.70
C GLU A 85 17.65 3.79 -0.43
N THR A 86 17.12 4.95 -0.03
CA THR A 86 17.94 6.14 0.26
C THR A 86 17.86 6.47 1.75
N ARG A 87 19.01 6.44 2.44
CA ARG A 87 19.12 6.94 3.82
C ARG A 87 19.24 8.46 3.78
N LYS A 88 18.30 9.20 4.39
CA LYS A 88 18.35 10.68 4.50
C LYS A 88 18.53 11.12 5.95
N ALA A 89 19.01 12.34 6.16
CA ALA A 89 19.20 12.92 7.50
C ALA A 89 17.87 13.09 8.27
N SER A 90 16.74 13.20 7.57
CA SER A 90 15.40 13.32 8.14
C SER A 90 14.72 11.98 8.47
N GLY A 91 15.44 10.86 8.35
CA GLY A 91 14.91 9.52 8.61
C GLY A 91 15.21 8.53 7.48
N ARG A 92 14.73 7.29 7.65
CA ARG A 92 14.91 6.21 6.67
C ARG A 92 13.78 6.22 5.66
N ARG A 93 14.13 6.04 4.38
CA ARG A 93 13.16 5.97 3.29
C ARG A 93 13.54 4.84 2.32
N TYR A 94 12.55 4.02 2.03
CA TYR A 94 12.60 2.98 1.03
C TYR A 94 11.61 3.31 -0.07
N ASP A 95 12.09 3.43 -1.30
CA ASP A 95 11.25 3.63 -2.48
C ASP A 95 11.40 2.42 -3.42
N ARG A 96 10.27 1.87 -3.85
CA ARG A 96 10.22 0.78 -4.82
C ARG A 96 9.24 1.12 -5.93
N TYR A 97 9.71 0.93 -7.15
CA TYR A 97 8.96 1.15 -8.37
C TYR A 97 8.89 -0.14 -9.16
N LEU A 98 7.69 -0.57 -9.50
CA LEU A 98 7.41 -1.78 -10.26
C LEU A 98 6.68 -1.38 -11.54
N ALA A 99 7.10 -1.92 -12.67
CA ALA A 99 6.40 -1.74 -13.94
C ALA A 99 6.23 -3.09 -14.66
N ASP A 100 5.01 -3.37 -15.10
CA ASP A 100 4.68 -4.48 -15.98
C ASP A 100 4.30 -3.91 -17.36
N GLY A 101 5.23 -4.04 -18.30
CA GLY A 101 5.04 -3.57 -19.67
C GLY A 101 3.95 -4.34 -20.44
N ARG A 102 3.66 -5.60 -20.08
CA ARG A 102 2.60 -6.40 -20.72
C ARG A 102 1.22 -5.99 -20.22
N ARG A 103 1.08 -5.76 -18.92
CA ARG A 103 -0.20 -5.35 -18.30
C ARG A 103 -0.44 -3.85 -18.38
N GLN A 104 0.58 -3.07 -18.77
CA GLN A 104 0.59 -1.61 -18.73
C GLN A 104 0.25 -1.05 -17.33
N GLU A 105 0.76 -1.73 -16.30
CA GLU A 105 0.56 -1.38 -14.90
C GLU A 105 1.85 -0.90 -14.26
N PHE A 106 1.71 0.04 -13.33
CA PHE A 106 2.77 0.66 -12.57
C PHE A 106 2.42 0.62 -11.10
N TYR A 107 3.39 0.37 -10.24
CA TYR A 107 3.20 0.44 -8.81
C TYR A 107 4.34 1.20 -8.15
N VAL A 108 3.98 1.97 -7.14
CA VAL A 108 4.89 2.75 -6.32
C VAL A 108 4.66 2.36 -4.86
N ILE A 109 5.75 2.05 -4.16
CA ILE A 109 5.76 1.80 -2.73
C ILE A 109 6.78 2.75 -2.13
N GLN A 110 6.35 3.56 -1.17
CA GLN A 110 7.25 4.40 -0.37
C GLN A 110 7.02 4.05 1.09
N VAL A 111 8.09 3.70 1.82
CA VAL A 111 8.07 3.44 3.26
C VAL A 111 8.99 4.46 3.89
N ARG A 112 8.46 5.29 4.79
CA ARG A 112 9.20 6.36 5.46
C ARG A 112 9.01 6.26 6.97
N GLU A 113 10.12 6.31 7.69
CA GLU A 113 10.09 6.49 9.14
C GLU A 113 9.89 7.97 9.48
N ASP A 114 8.91 8.27 10.34
CA ASP A 114 8.71 9.60 10.90
C ASP A 114 9.39 9.73 12.28
N ALA A 115 9.67 10.95 12.72
CA ALA A 115 10.36 11.23 13.99
C ALA A 115 9.64 10.68 15.23
N GLY A 116 8.32 10.44 15.14
CA GLY A 116 7.51 9.82 16.20
C GLY A 116 7.55 8.30 16.26
N GLY A 117 8.41 7.62 15.49
CA GLY A 117 8.48 6.15 15.43
C GLY A 117 7.29 5.49 14.71
N VAL A 118 6.46 6.30 14.04
CA VAL A 118 5.40 5.84 13.13
C VAL A 118 5.98 5.69 11.73
N VAL A 119 5.65 4.60 11.06
CA VAL A 119 6.02 4.37 9.67
C VAL A 119 4.88 4.82 8.77
N LEU A 120 5.18 5.75 7.86
CA LEU A 120 4.27 6.23 6.83
C LEU A 120 4.50 5.44 5.56
N VAL A 121 3.43 4.91 4.96
CA VAL A 121 3.49 4.11 3.73
C VAL A 121 2.63 4.75 2.66
N THR A 122 3.20 5.00 1.49
CA THR A 122 2.46 5.37 0.28
C THR A 122 2.42 4.17 -0.63
N LEU A 123 1.22 3.74 -1.02
CA LEU A 123 1.00 2.76 -2.09
C LEU A 123 0.29 3.48 -3.23
N ALA A 124 0.86 3.44 -4.43
CA ALA A 124 0.19 3.93 -5.63
C ALA A 124 0.20 2.86 -6.73
N TRP A 125 -0.88 2.82 -7.49
CA TRP A 125 -1.05 1.94 -8.63
C TRP A 125 -1.56 2.76 -9.80
N GLY A 126 -0.85 2.68 -10.93
CA GLY A 126 -1.23 3.28 -12.20
C GLY A 126 -1.57 2.20 -13.20
N ARG A 127 -2.67 2.38 -13.94
CA ARG A 127 -3.01 1.55 -15.10
C ARG A 127 -3.21 2.43 -16.32
N ARG A 128 -2.46 2.16 -17.39
CA ARG A 128 -2.77 2.77 -18.68
C ARG A 128 -3.93 2.02 -19.33
N PRO A 129 -4.87 2.73 -19.97
CA PRO A 129 -5.85 2.07 -20.82
C PRO A 129 -5.10 1.32 -21.94
N GLY A 130 -5.45 0.05 -22.14
CA GLY A 130 -4.93 -0.74 -23.24
C GLY A 130 -5.28 -0.05 -24.57
N ARG A 131 -4.33 -0.08 -25.51
CA ARG A 131 -4.61 0.34 -26.90
C ARG A 131 -5.60 -0.60 -27.55
#